data_AF-A0A060BJD2-F1
#
_entry.id   AF-A0A060BJD2-F1
#
_cell.length_a   1.000
_cell.length_b   1.000
_cell.length_c   1.000
_cell.angle_alpha   90.00
_cell.angle_beta   90.00
_cell.angle_gamma   90.00
#
_symmetry.space_group_name_H-M   'P 1'
#
loop_
_entity.id
_entity.type
_entity.pdbx_description
1 polymer ?
#
loop_
_entity_poly.entity_id
_entity_poly.type
_entity_poly.pdbx_seq_one_letter_code
_entity_poly.pdbx_strand_id
1 'polypeptide(L)'
;QRSVRIPAHDLRLRTEKGETVYSEKKPHPTTYTGSINPNMVLGTYARFQNKNLTKDTLMLYGYGDGGGGPTDEMLENAERLRYGLPGLPRLELGFETEFFDRTFRKIANLPDLPVWCGELYLEYHRGTYTSAAGNKRSNRKSENSLRAAGDFGRAEPAVRNPLPQEADSGRLGRHSAQSV
;
A
#
# COMPACT_ATOMS: atom_id res chain seq x y z
N GLN A 1 8.34 -23.99 -3.30
CA GLN A 1 8.06 -22.71 -2.60
C GLN A 1 6.98 -22.97 -1.55
N ARG A 2 7.26 -22.76 -0.26
CA ARG A 2 6.19 -22.72 0.75
C ARG A 2 5.49 -21.37 0.58
N SER A 3 4.23 -21.37 0.16
CA SER A 3 3.42 -20.15 0.13
C SER A 3 3.23 -19.67 1.56
N VAL A 4 3.78 -18.49 1.88
CA VAL A 4 3.41 -17.79 3.11
C VAL A 4 2.04 -17.18 2.83
N ARG A 5 1.00 -17.85 3.31
CA ARG A 5 -0.37 -17.36 3.23
C ARG A 5 -0.47 -16.15 4.15
N ILE A 6 -0.39 -14.95 3.59
CA ILE A 6 -1.01 -13.79 4.23
C ILE A 6 -2.49 -14.19 4.33
N PRO A 7 -3.11 -14.26 5.52
CA PRO A 7 -4.48 -14.74 5.65
C PRO A 7 -5.44 -13.78 4.92
N ALA A 8 -5.60 -13.99 3.61
CA ALA A 8 -6.69 -13.48 2.81
C ALA A 8 -7.90 -14.32 3.17
N HIS A 9 -8.85 -13.65 3.81
CA HIS A 9 -9.92 -14.23 4.59
C HIS A 9 -10.88 -15.09 3.77
N ASP A 10 -11.07 -16.32 4.24
CA ASP A 10 -12.28 -17.15 4.21
C ASP A 10 -13.08 -17.23 2.89
N LEU A 11 -12.69 -18.21 2.05
CA LEU A 11 -13.35 -18.61 0.81
C LEU A 11 -14.58 -19.48 1.12
N ARG A 12 -15.79 -19.03 0.76
CA ARG A 12 -17.04 -19.82 0.84
C ARG A 12 -17.17 -20.71 -0.40
N LEU A 13 -16.78 -21.97 -0.32
CA LEU A 13 -17.05 -22.97 -1.37
C LEU A 13 -18.23 -23.84 -0.96
N ARG A 14 -19.20 -24.01 -1.86
CA ARG A 14 -20.27 -25.00 -1.73
C ARG A 14 -19.81 -26.28 -2.39
N THR A 15 -19.76 -27.39 -1.63
CA THR A 15 -19.59 -28.73 -2.19
C THR A 15 -20.96 -29.31 -2.54
N GLU A 16 -20.98 -30.30 -3.44
CA GLU A 16 -22.20 -30.94 -3.95
C GLU A 16 -23.04 -31.65 -2.86
N LYS A 17 -22.52 -31.79 -1.64
CA LYS A 17 -23.16 -32.47 -0.49
C LYS A 17 -23.96 -31.55 0.45
N GLY A 18 -24.11 -30.27 0.14
CA GLY A 18 -25.07 -29.39 0.83
C GLY A 18 -24.61 -28.73 2.13
N GLU A 19 -23.35 -28.89 2.55
CA GLU A 19 -22.82 -28.15 3.71
C GLU A 19 -22.59 -26.67 3.36
N THR A 20 -23.05 -25.79 4.25
CA THR A 20 -22.88 -24.33 4.12
C THR A 20 -21.67 -23.89 4.94
N VAL A 21 -20.55 -23.58 4.28
CA VAL A 21 -19.40 -22.95 4.92
C VAL A 21 -19.71 -21.48 5.16
N TYR A 22 -19.41 -20.92 6.34
CA TYR A 22 -19.60 -19.49 6.61
C TYR A 22 -18.32 -18.66 6.32
N SER A 23 -18.13 -18.07 5.12
CA SER A 23 -17.26 -16.92 4.81
C SER A 23 -17.75 -15.70 5.58
N GLU A 24 -17.14 -15.51 6.74
CA GLU A 24 -17.27 -14.27 7.47
C GLU A 24 -16.58 -13.17 6.67
N LYS A 25 -17.38 -12.31 6.01
CA LYS A 25 -16.93 -10.94 5.74
C LYS A 25 -16.59 -10.36 7.10
N LYS A 26 -15.30 -10.25 7.42
CA LYS A 26 -14.89 -9.61 8.66
C LYS A 26 -15.55 -8.23 8.72
N PRO A 27 -16.13 -7.83 9.87
CA PRO A 27 -16.91 -6.62 9.98
C PRO A 27 -16.10 -5.33 9.70
N HIS A 28 -14.77 -5.44 9.59
CA HIS A 28 -13.87 -4.32 9.34
C HIS A 28 -12.90 -4.69 8.21
N PRO A 29 -12.92 -4.00 7.06
CA PRO A 29 -11.88 -4.14 6.05
C PRO A 29 -10.61 -3.39 6.49
N THR A 30 -9.43 -3.92 6.16
CA THR A 30 -8.20 -3.13 6.18
C THR A 30 -8.20 -2.27 4.93
N THR A 31 -8.27 -0.95 5.07
CA THR A 31 -8.36 -0.03 3.94
C THR A 31 -7.54 1.22 4.19
N TYR A 32 -7.10 1.86 3.12
CA TYR A 32 -6.54 3.21 3.17
C TYR A 32 -7.62 4.30 3.17
N THR A 33 -8.87 3.93 2.87
CA THR A 33 -10.04 4.82 2.76
C THR A 33 -10.95 4.74 4.00
N GLY A 34 -10.35 4.69 5.19
CA GLY A 34 -11.11 4.49 6.44
C GLY A 34 -11.96 5.71 6.82
N SER A 35 -13.12 5.47 7.44
CA SER A 35 -13.86 6.50 8.15
C SER A 35 -13.47 6.51 9.62
N ILE A 36 -13.25 7.69 10.20
CA ILE A 36 -12.96 7.82 11.63
C ILE A 36 -14.26 7.66 12.41
N ASN A 37 -14.46 6.47 12.98
CA ASN A 37 -15.56 6.16 13.90
C ASN A 37 -15.12 5.03 14.86
N PRO A 38 -15.80 4.85 16.02
CA PRO A 38 -15.42 3.86 17.03
C PRO A 38 -15.24 2.44 16.47
N ASN A 39 -16.12 2.05 15.55
CA ASN A 39 -16.17 0.72 14.99
C ASN A 39 -14.92 0.42 14.13
N MET A 40 -14.54 1.36 13.28
CA MET A 40 -13.36 1.24 12.42
C MET A 40 -12.06 1.33 13.22
N VAL A 41 -12.00 2.13 14.28
CA VAL A 41 -10.84 2.19 15.18
C VAL A 41 -10.63 0.85 15.88
N LEU A 42 -11.69 0.29 16.47
CA LEU A 42 -11.63 -1.03 17.10
C LEU A 42 -11.26 -2.11 16.08
N GLY A 43 -11.87 -2.06 14.91
CA GLY A 43 -11.64 -3.00 13.82
C GLY A 43 -10.20 -3.00 13.32
N THR A 44 -9.60 -1.82 13.17
CA THR A 44 -8.21 -1.66 12.76
C THR A 44 -7.28 -2.31 13.78
N TYR A 45 -7.45 -2.00 15.06
CA TYR A 45 -6.67 -2.62 16.12
C TYR A 45 -6.91 -4.13 16.21
N ALA A 46 -8.15 -4.60 16.13
CA ALA A 46 -8.49 -6.02 16.19
C ALA A 46 -7.82 -6.82 15.07
N ARG A 47 -7.71 -6.25 13.85
CA ARG A 47 -7.08 -6.89 12.70
C ARG A 47 -5.57 -6.85 12.67
N PHE A 48 -4.94 -5.90 13.36
CA PHE A 48 -3.49 -5.82 13.44
C PHE A 48 -2.90 -7.13 14.00
N GLN A 49 -2.02 -7.82 13.27
CA GLN A 49 -1.60 -9.18 13.64
C GLN A 49 -0.46 -9.18 14.67
N ASN A 50 0.47 -8.24 14.57
CA ASN A 50 1.72 -8.25 15.34
C ASN A 50 1.59 -7.56 16.71
N LYS A 51 0.49 -7.84 17.43
CA LYS A 51 0.21 -7.28 18.76
C LYS A 51 1.24 -7.66 19.83
N ASN A 52 2.00 -8.73 19.58
CA ASN A 52 3.11 -9.17 20.41
C ASN A 52 4.35 -8.26 20.28
N LEU A 53 4.51 -7.56 19.15
CA LEU A 53 5.65 -6.65 18.92
C LEU A 53 5.34 -5.23 19.39
N THR A 54 4.12 -4.75 19.13
CA THR A 54 3.69 -3.41 19.51
C THR A 54 2.18 -3.36 19.75
N LYS A 55 1.75 -2.44 20.61
CA LYS A 55 0.33 -2.14 20.82
C LYS A 55 -0.16 -0.98 19.95
N ASP A 56 0.77 -0.25 19.33
CA ASP A 56 0.44 0.86 18.44
C ASP A 56 0.04 0.29 17.06
N THR A 57 -1.06 0.80 16.50
CA THR A 57 -1.49 0.47 15.13
C THR A 57 -1.68 1.74 14.33
N LEU A 58 -1.47 1.66 13.02
CA LEU A 58 -1.75 2.75 12.09
C LEU A 58 -3.14 2.55 11.47
N MET A 59 -3.95 3.61 11.45
CA MET A 59 -5.21 3.68 10.74
C MET A 59 -5.12 4.79 9.69
N LEU A 60 -5.40 4.45 8.44
CA LEU A 60 -5.49 5.42 7.36
C LEU A 60 -6.95 5.82 7.16
N TYR A 61 -7.19 7.08 6.81
CA TYR A 61 -8.53 7.64 6.75
C TYR A 61 -8.71 8.64 5.59
N GLY A 62 -9.96 8.85 5.21
CA GLY A 62 -10.37 9.75 4.13
C GLY A 62 -10.90 9.02 2.90
N TYR A 63 -11.43 9.77 1.95
CA TYR A 63 -11.93 9.24 0.68
C TYR A 63 -10.80 9.17 -0.35
N GLY A 64 -10.40 7.96 -0.73
CA GLY A 64 -9.43 7.65 -1.78
C GLY A 64 -10.09 7.28 -3.12
N ASP A 65 -9.37 6.58 -4.00
CA ASP A 65 -9.86 6.13 -5.32
C ASP A 65 -10.47 7.25 -6.20
N GLY A 66 -9.84 8.43 -6.20
CA GLY A 66 -10.35 9.64 -6.87
C GLY A 66 -11.27 10.51 -6.01
N GLY A 67 -11.40 10.19 -4.71
CA GLY A 67 -12.10 10.99 -3.71
C GLY A 67 -11.33 12.24 -3.27
N GLY A 68 -12.00 13.06 -2.43
CA GLY A 68 -11.52 14.36 -1.98
C GLY A 68 -10.71 14.37 -0.68
N GLY A 69 -10.29 13.19 -0.16
CA GLY A 69 -9.57 13.10 1.10
C GLY A 69 -10.47 13.09 2.34
N PRO A 70 -9.94 13.46 3.54
CA PRO A 70 -10.70 13.44 4.78
C PRO A 70 -11.73 14.57 4.84
N THR A 71 -12.84 14.33 5.54
CA THR A 71 -13.88 15.34 5.79
C THR A 71 -13.78 15.95 7.18
N ASP A 72 -14.38 17.12 7.38
CA ASP A 72 -14.45 17.79 8.69
C ASP A 72 -15.08 16.89 9.76
N GLU A 73 -16.10 16.11 9.40
CA GLU A 73 -16.73 15.14 10.31
C GLU A 73 -15.75 14.07 10.79
N MET A 74 -14.86 13.60 9.93
CA MET A 74 -13.83 12.63 10.33
C MET A 74 -12.86 13.25 11.34
N LEU A 75 -12.47 14.50 11.14
CA LEU A 75 -11.56 15.22 12.04
C LEU A 75 -12.21 15.50 13.39
N GLU A 76 -13.48 15.88 13.41
CA GLU A 76 -14.25 16.05 14.64
C GLU A 76 -14.36 14.73 15.42
N ASN A 77 -14.63 13.62 14.72
CA ASN A 77 -14.65 12.30 15.36
C ASN A 77 -13.26 11.90 15.87
N ALA A 78 -12.19 12.28 15.18
CA ALA A 78 -10.82 12.03 15.63
C ALA A 78 -10.56 12.74 16.97
N GLU A 79 -10.94 14.02 17.07
CA GLU A 79 -10.76 14.79 18.30
C GLU A 79 -11.56 14.20 19.46
N ARG A 80 -12.78 13.71 19.21
CA ARG A 80 -13.58 13.03 20.24
C ARG A 80 -12.95 11.71 20.69
N LEU A 81 -12.43 10.92 19.77
CA LEU A 81 -11.81 9.63 20.07
C LEU A 81 -10.43 9.76 20.72
N ARG A 82 -9.80 10.93 20.60
CA ARG A 82 -8.53 11.26 21.26
C ARG A 82 -8.63 11.29 22.79
N TYR A 83 -9.77 11.71 23.34
CA TYR A 83 -10.01 11.65 24.79
C TYR A 83 -9.98 10.22 25.34
N GLY A 84 -10.25 9.23 24.47
CA GLY A 84 -10.31 7.82 24.81
C GLY A 84 -11.68 7.42 25.36
N LEU A 85 -12.06 6.19 25.04
CA LEU A 85 -13.30 5.56 25.53
C LEU A 85 -12.93 4.19 26.10
N PRO A 86 -13.52 3.79 27.25
CA PRO A 86 -13.26 2.47 27.81
C PRO A 86 -13.53 1.35 26.81
N GLY A 87 -12.56 0.44 26.63
CA GLY A 87 -12.65 -0.67 25.68
C GLY A 87 -12.28 -0.33 24.23
N LEU A 88 -11.96 0.92 23.92
CA LEU A 88 -11.47 1.35 22.61
C LEU A 88 -10.00 1.77 22.66
N PRO A 89 -9.22 1.50 21.59
CA PRO A 89 -7.91 2.10 21.42
C PRO A 89 -8.04 3.64 21.39
N ARG A 90 -7.10 4.33 22.04
CA ARG A 90 -6.98 5.79 21.87
C ARG A 90 -6.53 6.11 20.45
N LEU A 91 -7.19 7.06 19.82
CA LEU A 91 -6.83 7.55 18.49
C LEU A 91 -6.04 8.85 18.62
N GLU A 92 -4.92 8.95 17.92
CA GLU A 92 -4.12 10.18 17.83
C GLU A 92 -3.82 10.45 16.36
N LEU A 93 -4.11 11.67 15.90
CA LEU A 93 -3.69 12.13 14.58
C LEU A 93 -2.21 12.49 14.62
N GLY A 94 -1.48 12.17 13.56
CA GLY A 94 -0.06 12.44 13.44
C GLY A 94 0.48 12.03 12.08
N PHE A 95 1.75 12.31 11.85
CA PHE A 95 2.42 11.94 10.61
C PHE A 95 2.86 10.47 10.62
N GLU A 96 2.88 9.85 9.45
CA GLU A 96 3.33 8.48 9.27
C GLU A 96 4.80 8.31 9.67
N THR A 97 5.63 9.32 9.41
CA THR A 97 7.05 9.34 9.78
C THR A 97 7.22 9.21 11.29
N GLU A 98 6.46 9.97 12.09
CA GLU A 98 6.48 9.91 13.56
C GLU A 98 6.02 8.54 14.08
N PHE A 99 4.99 7.96 13.46
CA PHE A 99 4.52 6.62 13.78
C PHE A 99 5.59 5.56 13.53
N PHE A 100 6.23 5.57 12.37
CA PHE A 100 7.26 4.59 12.02
C PHE A 100 8.50 4.76 12.88
N ASP A 101 8.94 6.00 13.13
CA ASP A 101 10.06 6.31 14.03
C ASP A 101 9.83 5.77 15.44
N ARG A 102 8.67 6.07 16.02
CA ARG A 102 8.29 5.58 17.35
C ARG A 102 8.23 4.06 17.40
N THR A 103 7.63 3.45 16.38
CA THR A 103 7.49 1.99 16.30
C THR A 103 8.84 1.31 16.14
N PHE A 104 9.70 1.81 15.26
CA PHE A 104 11.03 1.29 15.04
C PHE A 104 11.88 1.35 16.32
N ARG A 105 11.89 2.51 17.00
CA ARG A 105 12.58 2.64 18.31
C ARG A 105 12.11 1.62 19.35
N LYS A 106 10.81 1.26 19.34
CA LYS A 106 10.25 0.28 20.28
C LYS A 106 10.66 -1.16 19.95
N ILE A 107 10.71 -1.53 18.66
CA ILE A 107 10.85 -2.94 18.26
C ILE A 107 12.26 -3.32 17.76
N ALA A 108 13.12 -2.35 17.44
CA ALA A 108 14.40 -2.61 16.77
C ALA A 108 15.34 -3.55 17.53
N ASN A 109 15.29 -3.55 18.87
CA ASN A 109 16.14 -4.37 19.72
C ASN A 109 15.49 -5.70 20.14
N LEU A 110 14.28 -6.01 19.64
CA LEU A 110 13.61 -7.26 19.98
C LEU A 110 14.30 -8.43 19.25
N PRO A 111 14.55 -9.55 19.95
CA PRO A 111 14.97 -10.78 19.28
C PRO A 111 13.85 -11.27 18.35
N ASP A 112 14.23 -11.94 17.26
CA ASP A 112 13.32 -12.67 16.37
C ASP A 112 12.24 -11.83 15.66
N LEU A 113 12.61 -10.64 15.15
CA LEU A 113 11.73 -9.90 14.26
C LEU A 113 11.38 -10.72 13.00
N PRO A 114 10.10 -10.73 12.57
CA PRO A 114 9.70 -11.48 11.38
C PRO A 114 10.37 -10.89 10.13
N VAL A 115 11.02 -11.74 9.36
CA VAL A 115 11.68 -11.38 8.10
C VAL A 115 10.91 -11.96 6.93
N TRP A 116 10.64 -11.14 5.91
CA TRP A 116 10.11 -11.59 4.64
C TRP A 116 11.26 -11.81 3.64
N CYS A 117 11.37 -13.02 3.10
CA CYS A 117 12.39 -13.38 2.12
C CYS A 117 11.74 -13.59 0.74
N GLY A 118 12.17 -12.82 -0.26
CA GLY A 118 11.65 -12.88 -1.63
C GLY A 118 10.58 -11.81 -1.89
N GLU A 119 9.73 -12.06 -2.88
CA GLU A 119 8.73 -11.10 -3.32
C GLU A 119 7.48 -11.10 -2.44
N LEU A 120 6.88 -9.92 -2.26
CA LEU A 120 5.54 -9.78 -1.68
C LEU A 120 4.49 -10.11 -2.74
N TYR A 121 4.25 -11.41 -2.93
CA TYR A 121 3.35 -11.88 -3.97
C TYR A 121 1.88 -11.69 -3.59
N LEU A 122 1.13 -10.96 -4.41
CA LEU A 122 -0.31 -10.80 -4.27
C LEU A 122 -1.05 -11.82 -5.15
N GLU A 123 -1.87 -12.67 -4.52
CA GLU A 123 -2.60 -13.74 -5.22
C GLU A 123 -3.79 -13.21 -6.06
N TYR A 124 -4.24 -11.99 -5.80
CA TYR A 124 -5.34 -11.33 -6.50
C TYR A 124 -4.89 -10.57 -7.75
N HIS A 125 -5.86 -10.24 -8.61
CA HIS A 125 -5.67 -9.39 -9.79
C HIS A 125 -4.62 -9.86 -10.80
N ARG A 126 -4.32 -11.17 -10.85
CA ARG A 126 -3.32 -11.73 -11.79
C ARG A 126 -3.64 -11.46 -13.27
N GLY A 127 -4.89 -11.15 -13.61
CA GLY A 127 -5.28 -10.74 -14.96
C GLY A 127 -4.65 -9.43 -15.44
N THR A 128 -4.12 -8.60 -14.53
CA THR A 128 -3.45 -7.34 -14.89
C THR A 128 -2.17 -7.57 -15.68
N TYR A 129 -1.53 -8.75 -15.58
CA TYR A 129 -0.31 -9.06 -16.32
C TYR A 129 -0.56 -9.23 -17.83
N THR A 130 -1.71 -9.77 -18.21
CA THR A 130 -2.03 -10.10 -19.61
C THR A 130 -3.04 -9.14 -20.24
N SER A 131 -3.90 -8.50 -19.45
CA SER A 131 -4.82 -7.47 -19.94
C SER A 131 -4.06 -6.27 -20.53
N ALA A 132 -4.69 -5.52 -21.45
CA ALA A 132 -4.07 -4.35 -22.09
C ALA A 132 -2.65 -4.61 -22.67
N ALA A 133 -2.47 -5.76 -23.33
CA ALA A 133 -1.18 -6.20 -23.86
C ALA A 133 -0.54 -5.20 -24.86
N GLY A 134 -1.37 -4.48 -25.62
CA GLY A 134 -0.92 -3.40 -26.50
C GLY A 134 -0.16 -2.31 -25.75
N ASN A 135 -0.75 -1.78 -24.67
CA ASN A 135 -0.12 -0.77 -23.81
C ASN A 135 1.19 -1.29 -23.20
N LYS A 136 1.19 -2.54 -22.71
CA LYS A 136 2.38 -3.16 -22.13
C LYS A 136 3.52 -3.32 -23.15
N ARG A 137 3.19 -3.73 -24.38
CA ARG A 137 4.17 -3.82 -25.48
C ARG A 137 4.73 -2.44 -25.83
N SER A 138 3.88 -1.43 -25.93
CA SER A 138 4.32 -0.06 -26.20
C SER A 138 5.20 0.47 -25.08
N ASN A 139 4.81 0.28 -23.81
CA ASN A 139 5.62 0.65 -22.66
C ASN A 139 6.99 -0.03 -22.67
N ARG A 140 7.06 -1.33 -22.97
CA ARG A 140 8.34 -2.06 -23.07
C ARG A 140 9.24 -1.52 -24.17
N LYS A 141 8.68 -1.13 -25.32
CA LYS A 141 9.45 -0.49 -26.38
C LYS A 141 9.96 0.87 -25.94
N SER A 142 9.12 1.70 -25.31
CA SER A 142 9.51 3.01 -24.79
C SER A 142 10.62 2.92 -23.75
N GLU A 143 10.52 1.99 -22.79
CA GLU A 143 11.58 1.74 -21.80
C GLU A 143 12.90 1.34 -22.45
N ASN A 144 12.86 0.48 -23.48
CA ASN A 144 14.07 0.05 -24.18
C ASN A 144 14.69 1.21 -24.97
N SER A 145 13.87 2.00 -25.67
CA SER A 145 14.34 3.19 -26.40
C SER A 145 14.94 4.23 -25.47
N LEU A 146 14.32 4.49 -24.31
CA LEU A 146 14.83 5.45 -23.34
C LEU A 146 16.15 4.97 -22.73
N ARG A 147 16.28 3.67 -22.43
CA ARG A 147 17.55 3.08 -21.99
C ARG A 147 18.64 3.22 -23.06
N ALA A 148 18.36 2.83 -24.30
CA ALA A 148 19.31 2.94 -25.40
C ALA A 148 19.76 4.39 -25.64
N ALA A 149 18.85 5.36 -25.55
CA ALA A 149 19.18 6.77 -25.67
C ALA A 149 20.06 7.26 -24.51
N GLY A 150 19.76 6.84 -23.27
CA GLY A 150 20.58 7.15 -22.10
C GLY A 150 21.98 6.54 -22.16
N ASP A 151 22.09 5.30 -22.61
CA ASP A 151 23.37 4.60 -22.79
C ASP A 151 24.20 5.23 -23.92
N PHE A 152 23.55 5.59 -25.04
CA PHE A 152 24.20 6.31 -26.15
C PHE A 152 24.71 7.69 -25.72
N GLY A 153 23.90 8.46 -24.99
CA GLY A 153 24.30 9.76 -24.45
C GLY A 153 25.44 9.68 -23.42
N ARG A 154 25.66 8.52 -22.78
CA ARG A 154 26.80 8.27 -21.88
C ARG A 154 28.05 7.79 -22.61
N ALA A 155 27.90 7.16 -23.78
CA ALA A 155 29.00 6.66 -24.61
C ALA A 155 29.72 7.75 -25.43
N GLU A 156 29.13 8.94 -25.55
CA GLU A 156 29.67 10.11 -26.28
C GLU A 156 30.12 11.25 -25.34
N PRO A 157 31.20 11.13 -24.54
CA PRO A 157 31.81 12.28 -23.86
C PRO A 157 32.93 12.94 -24.69
N ALA A 158 33.25 12.46 -25.89
CA ALA A 158 34.51 12.82 -26.57
C ALA A 158 34.38 13.76 -27.79
N VAL A 159 33.18 14.00 -28.36
CA VAL A 159 33.04 14.85 -29.56
C VAL A 159 31.97 15.93 -29.40
N ARG A 160 32.37 17.05 -28.78
CA ARG A 160 31.81 18.42 -28.93
C ARG A 160 30.29 18.57 -29.18
N ASN A 161 29.51 18.74 -28.10
CA ASN A 161 28.60 19.86 -27.81
C ASN A 161 27.97 19.63 -26.41
N PRO A 162 27.64 20.66 -25.60
CA PRO A 162 26.93 20.41 -24.35
C PRO A 162 25.58 19.77 -24.65
N LEU A 163 25.29 18.66 -23.94
CA LEU A 163 23.98 18.00 -23.96
C LEU A 163 22.86 19.04 -23.83
N PRO A 164 21.69 18.86 -24.50
CA PRO A 164 20.51 19.64 -24.16
C PRO A 164 20.29 19.50 -22.65
N GLN A 165 20.44 20.60 -21.91
CA GLN A 165 20.37 20.63 -20.46
C GLN A 165 19.09 19.90 -20.03
N GLU A 166 19.22 19.00 -19.04
CA GLU A 166 18.30 18.20 -18.20
C GLU A 166 16.76 18.33 -18.31
N ALA A 167 16.21 19.34 -18.99
CA ALA A 167 14.81 19.59 -19.21
C ALA A 167 14.09 18.55 -20.10
N ASP A 168 14.75 17.94 -21.10
CA ASP A 168 14.04 17.13 -22.11
C ASP A 168 13.93 15.63 -21.75
N SER A 169 14.98 15.03 -21.17
CA SER A 169 14.93 13.66 -20.63
C SER A 169 14.01 13.55 -19.41
N GLY A 170 14.01 14.59 -18.55
CA GLY A 170 13.07 14.73 -17.43
C GLY A 170 11.62 14.88 -17.89
N ARG A 171 11.37 15.52 -19.05
CA ARG A 171 10.02 15.62 -19.64
C ARG A 171 9.53 14.28 -20.16
N LEU A 172 10.37 13.55 -20.90
CA LEU A 172 10.04 12.24 -21.46
C LEU A 172 9.73 11.21 -20.36
N GLY A 173 10.48 11.22 -19.26
CA GLY A 173 10.21 10.35 -18.10
C GLY A 173 8.91 10.70 -17.34
N ARG A 174 8.52 11.98 -17.30
CA ARG A 174 7.28 12.44 -16.64
C ARG A 174 6.01 12.09 -17.44
N HIS A 175 6.08 12.10 -18.78
CA HIS A 175 4.92 11.79 -19.62
C HIS A 175 4.60 10.29 -19.72
N SER A 176 5.56 9.39 -19.49
CA SER A 176 5.30 7.94 -19.40
C SER A 176 4.50 7.53 -18.16
N ALA A 177 4.37 8.41 -17.16
CA ALA A 177 3.61 8.15 -15.93
C ALA A 177 2.17 8.71 -15.95
N GLN A 178 1.79 9.45 -17.00
CA GLN A 178 0.47 10.07 -17.14
C GLN A 178 -0.28 9.48 -18.33
N SER A 179 -0.58 8.18 -18.30
CA SER A 179 -1.62 7.59 -19.17
C SER A 179 -1.98 6.18 -18.72
N VAL A 180 -2.86 6.08 -17.72
CA VAL A 180 -4.12 5.30 -17.67
C VAL A 180 -4.97 5.93 -16.57
#